data_AF-A0A933DY53-F1
#
_entry.id   AF-A0A933DY53-F1
#
_cell.length_a   1.000
_cell.length_b   1.000
_cell.length_c   1.000
_cell.angle_alpha   90.00
_cell.angle_beta   90.00
_cell.angle_gamma   90.00
#
_symmetry.space_group_name_H-M   'P 1'
#
loop_
_entity.id
_entity.type
_entity.pdbx_description
1 polymer ?
#
loop_
_entity_poly.entity_id
_entity_poly.type
_entity_poly.pdbx_seq_one_letter_code
_entity_poly.pdbx_strand_id
1 'polypeptide(L)'
;MNKRADLGITEQAAEGKLTDEAFAAARALIGCKLRPEQYLRDASVDSIIIFGNGIGDLNPLYRDQEYARWTRFGGLIAHPCFPWTHHWPGRSYWGLPGV
;
A
#
# COMPACT_ATOMS: atom_id res chain seq x y z
N MET A 1 36.63 7.08 20.59
CA MET A 1 36.68 5.99 19.61
C MET A 1 35.41 5.17 19.77
N ASN A 2 34.43 5.33 18.87
CA ASN A 2 33.14 4.66 19.01
C ASN A 2 33.27 3.19 18.59
N LYS A 3 32.95 2.26 19.50
CA LYS A 3 32.88 0.83 19.20
C LYS A 3 31.79 0.61 18.15
N ARG A 4 32.14 0.04 17.00
CA ARG A 4 31.15 -0.46 16.05
C ARG A 4 30.39 -1.59 16.73
N ALA A 5 29.07 -1.47 16.84
CA ALA A 5 28.23 -2.57 17.27
C ALA A 5 28.28 -3.65 16.18
N ASP A 6 28.63 -4.87 16.57
CA ASP A 6 28.48 -6.02 15.69
C ASP A 6 26.98 -6.33 15.61
N LEU A 7 26.38 -6.02 14.46
CA LEU A 7 24.94 -6.15 14.23
C LEU A 7 24.55 -7.57 13.80
N GLY A 8 25.51 -8.52 13.72
CA GLY A 8 25.22 -9.91 13.35
C GLY A 8 24.58 -10.05 11.96
N ILE A 9 24.80 -9.09 11.07
CA ILE A 9 24.25 -9.08 9.72
C ILE A 9 25.09 -10.04 8.88
N THR A 10 24.52 -11.21 8.56
CA THR A 10 25.12 -12.21 7.66
C THR A 10 24.83 -11.87 6.20
N GLU A 11 25.62 -12.43 5.26
CA GLU A 11 25.36 -12.28 3.82
C GLU A 11 24.11 -13.02 3.34
N GLN A 12 23.61 -13.96 4.15
CA GLN A 12 22.40 -14.72 3.84
C GLN A 12 21.17 -14.05 4.44
N ALA A 13 20.12 -13.91 3.63
CA ALA A 13 18.81 -13.49 4.09
C ALA A 13 18.25 -14.51 5.10
N ALA A 14 17.60 -14.03 6.15
CA ALA A 14 16.96 -14.91 7.12
C ALA A 14 15.89 -15.77 6.41
N GLU A 15 16.07 -17.08 6.41
CA GLU A 15 15.04 -18.02 5.95
C GLU A 15 13.90 -18.07 6.96
N GLY A 16 12.68 -17.79 6.51
CA GLY A 16 11.53 -18.00 7.37
C GLY A 16 11.09 -19.46 7.36
N LYS A 17 10.76 -19.95 8.55
CA LYS A 17 10.40 -21.36 8.77
C LYS A 17 8.90 -21.50 8.90
N LEU A 18 8.35 -22.48 8.20
CA LEU A 18 6.96 -22.90 8.36
C LEU A 18 6.84 -23.82 9.58
N THR A 19 6.54 -23.25 10.76
CA THR A 19 6.35 -24.02 12.00
C THR A 19 4.90 -23.99 12.46
N ASP A 20 4.52 -24.96 13.29
CA ASP A 20 3.16 -25.04 13.85
C ASP A 20 2.81 -23.81 14.70
N GLU A 21 3.78 -23.25 15.43
CA GLU A 21 3.62 -22.02 16.21
C GLU A 21 3.35 -20.83 15.29
N ALA A 22 4.06 -20.77 14.17
CA ALA A 22 3.88 -19.77 13.12
C ALA A 22 2.46 -19.82 12.52
N PHE A 23 1.95 -21.02 12.26
CA PHE A 23 0.57 -21.23 11.81
C PHE A 23 -0.45 -20.88 12.90
N ALA A 24 -0.19 -21.21 14.17
CA ALA A 24 -1.08 -20.85 15.28
C ALA A 24 -1.20 -19.33 15.44
N ALA A 25 -0.08 -18.60 15.34
CA ALA A 25 -0.06 -17.14 15.34
C ALA A 25 -0.86 -16.54 14.17
N ALA A 26 -0.71 -17.09 12.96
CA ALA A 26 -1.50 -16.65 11.80
C ALA A 26 -3.00 -16.90 11.99
N ARG A 27 -3.40 -18.06 12.54
CA ARG A 27 -4.81 -18.36 12.83
C ARG A 27 -5.40 -17.41 13.87
N ALA A 28 -4.62 -16.98 14.87
CA ALA A 28 -5.07 -16.03 15.88
C ALA A 28 -5.41 -14.64 15.30
N LEU A 29 -4.94 -14.32 14.08
CA LEU A 29 -5.28 -13.06 13.39
C LEU A 29 -6.66 -13.10 12.70
N ILE A 30 -7.30 -14.28 12.57
CA ILE A 30 -8.62 -14.40 11.94
C ILE A 30 -9.66 -13.64 12.78
N GLY A 31 -10.38 -12.73 12.14
CA GLY A 31 -11.38 -11.88 12.80
C GLY A 31 -10.80 -10.69 13.55
N CYS A 32 -9.47 -10.51 13.57
CA CYS A 32 -8.84 -9.33 14.14
C CYS A 32 -9.23 -8.08 13.33
N LYS A 33 -9.76 -7.06 14.00
CA LYS A 33 -10.08 -5.78 13.37
C LYS A 33 -8.81 -4.95 13.24
N LEU A 34 -8.25 -4.93 12.04
CA LEU A 34 -7.11 -4.09 11.73
C LEU A 34 -7.57 -2.64 11.54
N ARG A 35 -6.78 -1.70 12.08
CA ARG A 35 -6.90 -0.27 11.80
C ARG A 35 -5.64 0.16 11.05
N PRO A 36 -5.56 -0.07 9.74
CA PRO A 36 -4.41 0.37 8.97
C PRO A 36 -4.33 1.89 9.02
N GLU A 37 -3.11 2.40 9.15
CA GLU A 37 -2.87 3.83 9.00
C GLU A 37 -3.11 4.24 7.54
N GLN A 38 -3.79 5.37 7.34
CA GLN A 38 -4.05 5.89 6.02
C GLN A 38 -2.75 6.42 5.41
N TYR A 39 -2.32 5.83 4.30
CA TYR A 39 -1.14 6.29 3.57
C TYR A 39 -1.39 7.66 2.94
N LEU A 40 -2.51 7.82 2.24
CA LEU A 40 -3.01 9.10 1.75
C LEU A 40 -4.32 9.43 2.48
N ARG A 41 -4.44 10.68 2.95
CA ARG A 41 -5.63 11.20 3.64
C ARG A 41 -6.46 12.12 2.75
N ASP A 42 -5.79 12.88 1.89
CA ASP A 42 -6.41 13.89 1.04
C ASP A 42 -6.37 13.45 -0.43
N ALA A 43 -7.50 13.59 -1.11
CA ALA A 43 -7.61 13.40 -2.56
C ALA A 43 -7.24 14.71 -3.28
N SER A 44 -5.98 15.15 -3.12
CA SER A 44 -5.46 16.30 -3.87
C SER A 44 -5.30 15.98 -5.36
N VAL A 45 -5.28 17.01 -6.21
CA VAL A 45 -4.99 16.88 -7.65
C VAL A 45 -3.72 16.06 -7.89
N ASP A 46 -2.65 16.38 -7.17
CA ASP A 46 -1.37 15.67 -7.28
C ASP A 46 -1.50 14.20 -6.89
N SER A 47 -2.20 13.89 -5.78
CA SER A 47 -2.37 12.51 -5.34
C SER A 47 -3.12 11.66 -6.37
N ILE A 48 -4.14 12.24 -7.02
CA ILE A 48 -4.94 11.59 -8.07
C ILE A 48 -4.07 11.31 -9.29
N ILE A 49 -3.29 12.29 -9.74
CA ILE A 49 -2.41 12.16 -10.91
C ILE A 49 -1.28 11.16 -10.63
N ILE A 50 -0.65 11.23 -9.47
CA ILE A 50 0.42 10.31 -9.05
C ILE A 50 -0.13 8.88 -8.98
N PHE A 51 -1.34 8.69 -8.44
CA PHE A 51 -1.98 7.38 -8.43
C PHE A 51 -2.22 6.87 -9.85
N GLY A 52 -2.79 7.70 -10.74
CA GLY A 52 -2.98 7.36 -12.16
C GLY A 52 -1.68 6.93 -12.85
N ASN A 53 -0.60 7.67 -12.62
CA ASN A 53 0.73 7.33 -13.12
C ASN A 53 1.26 6.02 -12.53
N GLY A 54 1.04 5.78 -11.23
CA GLY A 54 1.47 4.58 -10.54
C GLY A 54 0.78 3.31 -11.03
N ILE A 55 -0.50 3.39 -11.38
CA ILE A 55 -1.24 2.26 -11.97
C ILE A 55 -1.01 2.13 -13.49
N GLY A 56 -0.54 3.19 -14.14
CA GLY A 56 -0.31 3.23 -15.59
C GLY A 56 -1.56 3.51 -16.43
N ASP A 57 -2.63 4.07 -15.86
CA ASP A 57 -3.82 4.47 -16.61
C ASP A 57 -3.59 5.86 -17.24
N LEU A 58 -3.70 5.91 -18.57
CA LEU A 58 -3.47 7.10 -19.37
C LEU A 58 -4.76 7.86 -19.70
N ASN A 59 -5.91 7.47 -19.14
CA ASN A 59 -7.17 8.14 -19.38
C ASN A 59 -7.10 9.62 -18.94
N PRO A 60 -7.35 10.59 -19.86
CA PRO A 60 -7.26 12.02 -19.54
C PRO A 60 -8.27 12.44 -18.47
N LEU A 61 -9.36 11.71 -18.29
CA LEU A 61 -10.36 11.97 -17.24
C LEU A 61 -9.77 12.04 -15.81
N TYR A 62 -8.69 11.30 -15.54
CA TYR A 62 -8.09 11.20 -14.21
C TYR A 62 -6.78 11.98 -14.05
N ARG A 63 -6.38 12.74 -15.07
CA ARG A 63 -5.07 13.44 -15.05
C ARG A 63 -5.04 14.81 -15.69
N ASP A 64 -5.96 15.07 -16.62
CA ASP A 64 -6.04 16.33 -17.34
C ASP A 64 -7.25 17.12 -16.81
N GLN A 65 -6.95 18.19 -16.07
CA GLN A 65 -7.98 19.07 -15.49
C GLN A 65 -8.77 19.80 -16.59
N GLU A 66 -8.11 20.17 -17.69
CA GLU A 66 -8.73 20.87 -18.80
C GLU A 66 -9.67 19.95 -19.57
N TYR A 67 -9.30 18.69 -19.77
CA TYR A 67 -10.20 17.68 -20.33
C TYR A 67 -11.38 17.41 -19.39
N ALA A 68 -11.09 17.18 -18.10
CA ALA A 68 -12.09 16.79 -17.11
C ALA A 68 -13.19 17.85 -16.92
N ARG A 69 -12.86 19.15 -17.06
CA ARG A 69 -13.84 20.26 -16.96
C ARG A 69 -14.97 20.17 -17.99
N TRP A 70 -14.70 19.62 -19.17
CA TRP A 70 -15.68 19.48 -20.25
C TRP A 70 -16.51 18.20 -20.14
N THR A 71 -16.18 17.33 -19.19
CA THR A 71 -16.93 16.10 -18.94
C THR A 71 -18.14 16.39 -18.05
N ARG A 72 -19.05 15.42 -17.92
CA ARG A 72 -20.20 15.50 -17.01
C ARG A 72 -19.84 15.73 -15.55
N PHE A 73 -18.58 15.49 -15.16
CA PHE A 73 -18.13 15.63 -13.79
C PHE A 73 -17.69 17.06 -13.45
N GLY A 74 -17.48 17.92 -14.46
CA GLY A 74 -17.17 19.34 -14.27
C GLY A 74 -15.80 19.63 -13.65
N GLY A 75 -14.93 18.63 -13.51
CA GLY A 75 -13.62 18.76 -12.90
C GLY A 75 -12.92 17.40 -12.80
N LEU A 76 -11.67 17.43 -12.32
CA LEU A 76 -10.87 16.23 -12.15
C LEU A 76 -11.51 15.28 -11.14
N ILE A 77 -11.65 14.01 -11.51
CA ILE A 77 -12.10 12.96 -10.61
C ILE A 77 -11.00 11.95 -10.38
N ALA A 78 -11.04 11.28 -9.23
CA ALA A 78 -10.13 10.20 -8.94
C ALA A 78 -10.48 8.94 -9.74
N HIS A 79 -9.48 8.12 -10.04
CA HIS A 79 -9.68 6.80 -10.64
C HIS A 79 -10.58 5.93 -9.73
N PRO A 80 -11.44 5.02 -10.25
CA PRO A 80 -12.32 4.18 -9.43
C PRO A 80 -11.59 3.34 -8.36
N CYS A 81 -10.35 2.97 -8.63
CA CYS A 81 -9.43 2.27 -7.72
C CYS A 81 -8.70 3.19 -6.71
N PHE A 82 -8.90 4.51 -6.76
CA PHE A 82 -8.24 5.45 -5.85
C PHE A 82 -8.52 5.20 -4.35
N PRO A 83 -9.67 4.64 -3.91
CA PRO A 83 -9.84 4.27 -2.50
C PRO A 83 -8.78 3.31 -1.94
N TRP A 84 -8.08 2.56 -2.79
CA TRP A 84 -6.95 1.70 -2.38
C TRP A 84 -5.73 2.48 -1.88
N THR A 85 -5.63 3.79 -2.13
CA THR A 85 -4.58 4.64 -1.55
C THR A 85 -4.79 4.91 -0.06
N HIS A 86 -6.03 4.81 0.42
CA HIS A 86 -6.37 5.03 1.82
C HIS A 86 -6.24 3.74 2.62
N HIS A 87 -6.63 2.62 2.02
CA HIS A 87 -6.55 1.30 2.62
C HIS A 87 -6.12 0.30 1.54
N TRP A 88 -4.93 -0.28 1.69
CA TRP A 88 -4.50 -1.39 0.84
C TRP A 88 -4.68 -2.70 1.63
N PRO A 89 -5.67 -3.56 1.30
CA PRO A 89 -5.94 -4.79 2.04
C PRO A 89 -4.72 -5.71 2.11
N GLY A 90 -3.99 -5.85 1.00
CA GLY A 90 -2.74 -6.62 0.92
C GLY A 90 -1.57 -6.14 1.79
N ARG A 91 -1.54 -4.89 2.30
CA ARG A 91 -0.54 -4.46 3.31
C ARG A 91 -0.99 -4.71 4.73
N SER A 92 -2.28 -4.98 4.93
CA SER A 92 -2.82 -5.28 6.25
C SER A 92 -2.59 -6.75 6.62
N TYR A 93 -2.07 -7.56 5.70
CA TYR A 93 -1.80 -8.96 5.98
C TYR A 93 -0.38 -9.08 6.53
N TRP A 94 -0.27 -9.63 7.73
CA TRP A 94 0.97 -10.29 8.13
C TRP A 94 1.07 -11.53 7.24
N GLY A 95 2.06 -11.56 6.35
CA GLY A 95 2.31 -12.70 5.47
C GLY A 95 2.43 -14.01 6.26
N LEU A 96 2.36 -15.14 5.56
CA LEU A 96 2.69 -16.40 6.21
C LEU A 96 4.15 -16.34 6.68
N PRO A 97 4.47 -16.90 7.87
CA PRO A 97 5.84 -16.89 8.38
C PRO A 97 6.82 -17.47 7.35
N GLY A 98 7.70 -16.61 6.83
CA GLY A 98 8.69 -16.96 5.81
C GLY A 98 8.32 -16.75 4.36
N VAL A 99 7.32 -15.92 4.06
CA VAL A 99 6.93 -15.50 2.71
C VAL A 99 6.82 -13.99 2.60
#